data_AF-A0A7J9ZNU0-F1
#
_entry.id   AF-A0A7J9ZNU0-F1
#
_cell.length_a   1.000
_cell.length_b   1.000
_cell.length_c   1.000
_cell.angle_alpha   90.00
_cell.angle_beta   90.00
_cell.angle_gamma   90.00
#
_symmetry.space_group_name_H-M   'P 1'
#
loop_
_entity.id
_entity.type
_entity.pdbx_description
1 polymer ?
#
loop_
_entity_poly.entity_id
_entity_poly.type
_entity_poly.pdbx_seq_one_letter_code
_entity_poly.pdbx_strand_id
1 'polypeptide(L)'
;MLARMSGWLGRYSIGILRVSLGTVFFVFGALKFVPGMSPAQDLVVRTLETLSLGMVPGTAALIITAVAECFIGVTLITGRFLRVGLAVLGASLVGIMSPLVLFFTDLVGHGVTLEAQYVFKDIVLVAGGLVVAAKALGSSPVNTRR
;
A
#
# COMPACT_ATOMS: atom_id res chain seq x y z
N MET A 1 15.01 14.86 29.47
CA MET A 1 14.42 15.27 28.17
C MET A 1 14.32 14.10 27.20
N LEU A 2 15.43 13.41 26.88
CA LEU A 2 15.47 12.25 25.97
C LEU A 2 14.54 11.09 26.35
N ALA A 3 14.43 10.73 27.63
CA ALA A 3 13.53 9.66 28.09
C ALA A 3 12.04 10.00 27.88
N ARG A 4 11.65 11.28 28.05
CA ARG A 4 10.28 11.76 27.80
C ARG A 4 9.96 11.75 26.30
N MET A 5 10.93 12.10 25.46
CA MET A 5 10.80 12.04 24.00
C MET A 5 10.66 10.61 23.50
N SER A 6 11.48 9.69 24.01
CA SER A 6 11.41 8.25 23.67
C SER A 6 10.06 7.64 24.04
N GLY A 7 9.54 7.94 25.25
CA GLY A 7 8.23 7.47 25.67
C GLY A 7 7.07 8.00 24.80
N TRP A 8 7.16 9.26 24.36
CA TRP A 8 6.17 9.84 23.44
C TRP A 8 6.26 9.22 22.04
N LEU A 9 7.46 9.11 21.47
CA LEU A 9 7.69 8.49 20.15
C LEU A 9 7.22 7.04 20.12
N GLY A 10 7.52 6.25 21.14
CA GLY A 10 7.06 4.86 21.24
C GLY A 10 5.54 4.73 21.33
N ARG A 11 4.87 5.69 21.98
CA ARG A 11 3.41 5.69 22.14
C ARG A 11 2.68 6.05 20.83
N TYR A 12 3.15 7.07 20.11
CA TYR A 12 2.41 7.64 18.97
C TYR A 12 2.90 7.19 17.59
N SER A 13 4.17 6.78 17.44
CA SER A 13 4.77 6.43 16.13
C SER A 13 3.92 5.47 15.30
N ILE A 14 3.49 4.35 15.89
CA ILE A 14 2.73 3.34 15.15
C ILE A 14 1.30 3.83 14.82
N GLY A 15 0.72 4.66 15.69
CA GLY A 15 -0.59 5.27 15.41
C GLY A 15 -0.50 6.26 14.24
N ILE A 16 0.52 7.12 14.25
CA ILE A 16 0.81 8.06 13.17
C ILE A 16 1.07 7.29 11.87
N LEU A 17 1.94 6.27 11.90
CA LEU A 17 2.24 5.43 10.75
C LEU A 17 0.97 4.80 10.16
N ARG A 18 0.11 4.21 10.99
CA ARG A 18 -1.16 3.62 10.55
C ARG A 18 -2.05 4.64 9.84
N VAL A 19 -2.24 5.82 10.42
CA VAL A 19 -3.08 6.87 9.82
C VAL A 19 -2.45 7.38 8.53
N SER A 20 -1.13 7.61 8.49
CA SER A 20 -0.42 8.04 7.28
C SER A 20 -0.57 7.03 6.15
N LEU A 21 -0.36 5.74 6.41
CA LEU A 21 -0.59 4.68 5.42
C LEU A 21 -2.03 4.71 4.93
N GLY A 22 -2.99 4.77 5.85
CA GLY A 22 -4.41 4.82 5.51
C GLY A 22 -4.77 6.03 4.64
N THR A 23 -4.24 7.21 4.95
CA THR A 23 -4.46 8.43 4.15
C THR A 23 -3.87 8.29 2.75
N VAL A 24 -2.65 7.76 2.61
CA VAL A 24 -2.03 7.55 1.29
C VAL A 24 -2.87 6.61 0.43
N PHE A 25 -3.26 5.46 0.98
CA PHE A 25 -4.14 4.51 0.28
C PHE A 25 -5.50 5.11 -0.07
N PHE A 26 -6.12 5.85 0.86
CA PHE A 26 -7.43 6.44 0.62
C PHE A 26 -7.40 7.48 -0.52
N VAL A 27 -6.44 8.40 -0.47
CA VAL A 27 -6.31 9.46 -1.48
C VAL A 27 -5.98 8.85 -2.84
N PHE A 28 -5.05 7.89 -2.89
CA PHE A 28 -4.66 7.27 -4.16
C PHE A 28 -5.76 6.40 -4.75
N GLY A 29 -6.54 5.71 -3.92
CA GLY A 29 -7.74 5.00 -4.36
C GLY A 29 -8.80 5.94 -4.89
N ALA A 30 -9.04 7.06 -4.19
CA ALA A 30 -10.04 8.04 -4.59
C ALA A 30 -9.72 8.68 -5.96
N LEU A 31 -8.43 8.96 -6.23
CA LEU A 31 -7.99 9.51 -7.51
C LEU A 31 -8.26 8.57 -8.69
N LYS A 32 -8.28 7.25 -8.47
CA LYS A 32 -8.53 6.25 -9.54
C LYS A 32 -9.97 6.24 -10.03
N PHE A 33 -10.92 6.84 -9.31
CA PHE A 33 -12.30 7.00 -9.82
C PHE A 33 -12.41 8.07 -10.92
N VAL A 34 -11.42 8.94 -11.05
CA VAL A 34 -11.40 10.01 -12.05
C VAL A 34 -10.39 9.65 -13.15
N PRO A 35 -10.84 9.45 -14.41
CA PRO A 35 -9.96 9.11 -15.52
C PRO A 35 -8.85 10.15 -15.72
N GLY A 36 -7.61 9.68 -15.90
CA GLY A 36 -6.45 10.53 -16.22
C GLY A 36 -5.82 11.26 -15.04
N MET A 37 -6.33 11.09 -13.82
CA MET A 37 -5.79 11.76 -12.61
C MET A 37 -4.67 10.97 -11.93
N SER A 38 -4.49 9.69 -12.26
CA SER A 38 -3.47 8.83 -11.66
C SER A 38 -2.36 8.51 -12.68
N PRO A 39 -1.10 8.88 -12.40
CA PRO A 39 0.04 8.50 -13.26
C PRO A 39 0.22 6.98 -13.38
N ALA A 40 -0.28 6.21 -12.42
CA ALA A 40 -0.16 4.76 -12.40
C ALA A 40 -1.33 4.04 -13.10
N GLN A 41 -2.28 4.76 -13.70
CA GLN A 41 -3.49 4.17 -14.28
C GLN A 41 -3.18 3.08 -15.32
N ASP A 42 -2.33 3.41 -16.29
CA ASP A 42 -1.96 2.48 -17.36
C ASP A 42 -1.18 1.28 -16.80
N LEU A 43 -0.32 1.51 -15.81
CA LEU A 43 0.39 0.44 -15.13
C LEU A 43 -0.57 -0.53 -14.44
N VAL A 44 -1.59 -0.03 -13.72
CA VAL A 44 -2.59 -0.87 -13.05
C VAL A 44 -3.36 -1.72 -14.06
N VAL A 45 -3.80 -1.12 -15.16
CA VAL A 45 -4.54 -1.83 -16.23
C VAL A 45 -3.69 -2.95 -16.79
N ARG A 46 -2.47 -2.66 -17.26
CA ARG A 46 -1.57 -3.68 -17.84
C ARG A 46 -1.24 -4.79 -16.84
N THR A 47 -1.08 -4.43 -15.57
CA THR A 47 -0.75 -5.40 -14.51
C THR A 47 -1.89 -6.35 -14.24
N LEU A 48 -3.11 -5.84 -14.01
CA LEU A 48 -4.25 -6.72 -13.74
C LEU A 48 -4.69 -7.49 -14.98
N GLU A 49 -4.56 -6.92 -16.17
CA GLU A 49 -4.79 -7.67 -17.41
C GLU A 49 -3.81 -8.85 -17.50
N THR A 50 -2.52 -8.63 -17.26
CA THR A 50 -1.50 -9.68 -17.27
C THR A 50 -1.73 -10.73 -16.19
N LEU A 51 -2.01 -10.32 -14.95
CA LEU A 51 -2.28 -11.24 -13.84
C LEU A 51 -3.60 -12.00 -13.98
N SER A 52 -4.59 -11.42 -14.66
CA SER A 52 -5.88 -12.06 -14.93
C SER A 52 -5.93 -12.82 -16.26
N LEU A 53 -4.79 -12.95 -16.96
CA LEU A 53 -4.71 -13.58 -18.29
C LEU A 53 -5.69 -12.96 -19.31
N GLY A 54 -5.91 -11.65 -19.21
CA GLY A 54 -6.80 -10.88 -20.09
C GLY A 54 -8.28 -10.95 -19.72
N MET A 55 -8.65 -11.61 -18.61
CA MET A 55 -10.06 -11.78 -18.23
C MET A 55 -10.69 -10.52 -17.62
N VAL A 56 -9.88 -9.64 -17.01
CA VAL A 56 -10.37 -8.41 -16.37
C VAL A 56 -10.15 -7.21 -17.28
N PRO A 57 -11.22 -6.51 -17.74
CA PRO A 57 -11.08 -5.32 -18.57
C PRO A 57 -10.50 -4.15 -17.76
N GLY A 58 -9.77 -3.26 -18.44
CA GLY A 58 -9.02 -2.17 -17.79
C GLY A 58 -9.86 -1.28 -16.86
N THR A 59 -11.08 -0.91 -17.26
CA THR A 59 -11.98 -0.12 -16.40
C THR A 59 -12.35 -0.86 -15.12
N ALA A 60 -12.60 -2.17 -15.20
CA ALA A 60 -12.88 -2.98 -14.01
C ALA A 60 -11.63 -3.09 -13.12
N ALA A 61 -10.43 -3.26 -13.70
CA ALA A 61 -9.19 -3.28 -12.94
C ALA A 61 -8.99 -1.99 -12.12
N LEU A 62 -9.26 -0.83 -12.72
CA LEU A 62 -9.18 0.46 -12.03
C LEU A 62 -10.21 0.59 -10.92
N ILE A 63 -11.47 0.21 -11.16
CA ILE A 63 -12.53 0.29 -10.14
C ILE A 63 -12.24 -0.66 -8.98
N ILE A 64 -11.85 -1.91 -9.25
CA ILE A 64 -11.53 -2.91 -8.23
C ILE A 64 -10.39 -2.42 -7.34
N THR A 65 -9.32 -1.90 -7.95
CA THR A 65 -8.17 -1.37 -7.19
C THR A 65 -8.55 -0.11 -6.42
N ALA A 66 -9.30 0.82 -7.01
CA ALA A 66 -9.79 2.02 -6.33
C ALA A 66 -10.61 1.69 -5.08
N VAL A 67 -11.58 0.77 -5.20
CA VAL A 67 -12.42 0.33 -4.09
C VAL A 67 -11.59 -0.35 -2.99
N ALA A 68 -10.67 -1.25 -3.37
CA ALA A 68 -9.80 -1.93 -2.42
C ALA A 68 -8.92 -0.93 -1.65
N GLU A 69 -8.30 0.03 -2.35
CA GLU A 69 -7.44 1.04 -1.74
C GLU A 69 -8.22 1.99 -0.83
N CYS A 70 -9.41 2.44 -1.22
CA CYS A 70 -10.27 3.23 -0.35
C CYS A 70 -10.70 2.45 0.89
N PHE A 71 -11.04 1.17 0.76
CA PHE A 71 -11.39 0.31 1.88
C PHE A 71 -10.21 0.13 2.86
N ILE A 72 -9.01 -0.15 2.34
CA ILE A 72 -7.78 -0.19 3.14
C ILE A 72 -7.57 1.14 3.85
N GLY A 73 -7.70 2.25 3.14
CA GLY A 73 -7.51 3.58 3.68
C GLY A 73 -8.44 3.89 4.86
N VAL A 74 -9.75 3.67 4.68
CA VAL A 74 -10.75 3.89 5.72
C VAL A 74 -10.52 2.99 6.94
N THR A 75 -10.21 1.71 6.73
CA THR A 75 -9.98 0.76 7.84
C THR A 75 -8.73 1.09 8.63
N LEU A 76 -7.64 1.54 7.98
CA LEU A 76 -6.41 1.98 8.64
C LEU A 76 -6.60 3.30 9.40
N ILE A 77 -7.26 4.30 8.79
CA ILE A 77 -7.51 5.61 9.42
C ILE A 77 -8.39 5.44 10.67
N THR A 78 -9.54 4.78 10.51
CA THR A 78 -10.52 4.62 11.60
C THR A 78 -10.09 3.57 12.63
N GLY A 79 -9.23 2.62 12.24
CA GLY A 79 -8.90 1.44 13.04
C GLY A 79 -10.04 0.42 13.14
N ARG A 80 -11.16 0.62 12.44
CA ARG A 80 -12.29 -0.32 12.41
C ARG A 80 -12.05 -1.40 11.35
N PHE A 81 -12.37 -2.65 11.66
CA PHE A 81 -12.08 -3.82 10.81
C PHE A 81 -10.59 -3.94 10.43
N LEU A 82 -9.68 -3.46 11.29
CA LEU A 82 -8.25 -3.34 10.99
C LEU A 82 -7.61 -4.64 10.48
N ARG A 83 -7.98 -5.80 11.05
CA ARG A 83 -7.44 -7.10 10.61
C ARG A 83 -7.82 -7.43 9.16
N VAL A 84 -9.06 -7.13 8.77
CA VAL A 84 -9.54 -7.32 7.39
C VAL A 84 -8.85 -6.33 6.47
N GLY A 85 -8.78 -5.05 6.87
CA GLY A 85 -8.06 -4.01 6.13
C GLY A 85 -6.59 -4.36 5.87
N LEU A 86 -5.90 -4.92 6.87
CA LEU A 86 -4.51 -5.38 6.75
C LEU A 86 -4.36 -6.60 5.84
N ALA A 87 -5.33 -7.53 5.85
CA ALA A 87 -5.32 -8.67 4.94
C ALA A 87 -5.50 -8.22 3.48
N VAL A 88 -6.45 -7.30 3.24
CA VAL A 88 -6.64 -6.68 1.91
C VAL A 88 -5.40 -5.89 1.50
N LEU A 89 -4.80 -5.11 2.40
CA LEU A 89 -3.53 -4.40 2.17
C LEU A 89 -2.43 -5.36 1.71
N GLY A 90 -2.25 -6.48 2.41
CA GLY A 90 -1.26 -7.49 2.05
C GLY A 90 -1.48 -8.03 0.63
N ALA A 91 -2.72 -8.39 0.28
CA ALA A 91 -3.06 -8.85 -1.06
C ALA A 91 -2.85 -7.76 -2.13
N SER A 92 -3.28 -6.52 -1.85
CA SER A 92 -3.09 -5.38 -2.75
C SER A 92 -1.62 -5.07 -2.98
N LEU A 93 -0.77 -5.12 -1.95
CA LEU A 93 0.67 -4.87 -2.09
C LEU A 93 1.36 -5.88 -2.99
N VAL A 94 0.93 -7.16 -3.00
CA VAL A 94 1.45 -8.14 -3.98
C VAL A 94 1.12 -7.70 -5.40
N GLY A 95 -0.12 -7.29 -5.65
CA GLY A 95 -0.54 -6.76 -6.95
C GLY A 95 0.23 -5.50 -7.35
N ILE A 96 0.34 -4.52 -6.45
CA ILE A 96 1.04 -3.24 -6.69
C ILE A 96 2.54 -3.45 -6.95
N MET A 97 3.18 -4.43 -6.31
CA MET A 97 4.61 -4.74 -6.47
C MET A 97 4.92 -5.62 -7.69
N SER A 98 3.93 -6.36 -8.21
CA SER A 98 4.13 -7.27 -9.35
C SER A 98 4.73 -6.62 -10.63
N PRO A 99 4.49 -5.33 -10.96
CA PRO A 99 5.12 -4.69 -12.12
C PRO A 99 6.66 -4.66 -12.05
N LEU A 100 7.24 -4.60 -10.86
CA LEU A 100 8.71 -4.64 -10.69
C LEU A 100 9.31 -5.96 -11.14
N VAL A 101 8.50 -7.02 -11.26
CA VAL A 101 8.94 -8.32 -11.77
C VAL A 101 8.47 -8.51 -13.21
N LEU A 102 7.21 -8.17 -13.50
CA LEU A 102 6.59 -8.39 -14.80
C LEU A 102 7.10 -7.46 -15.91
N PHE A 103 7.39 -6.20 -15.56
CA PHE A 103 7.70 -5.12 -16.52
C PHE A 103 8.99 -4.38 -16.14
N PHE A 104 9.94 -5.05 -15.48
CA PHE A 104 11.14 -4.41 -14.96
C PHE A 104 11.94 -3.66 -16.03
N THR A 105 12.11 -4.26 -17.19
CA THR A 105 12.84 -3.66 -18.33
C THR A 105 12.16 -2.40 -18.84
N ASP A 106 10.82 -2.39 -18.88
CA ASP A 106 10.02 -1.25 -19.33
C ASP A 106 10.09 -0.08 -18.34
N LEU A 107 10.21 -0.40 -17.04
CA LEU A 107 10.24 0.57 -15.94
C LEU A 107 11.62 1.22 -15.72
N VAL A 108 12.71 0.55 -16.13
CA VAL A 108 14.10 0.96 -15.79
C VAL A 108 14.99 1.17 -17.02
N GLY A 109 14.60 0.69 -18.20
CA GLY A 109 15.50 0.51 -19.36
C GLY A 109 16.18 1.77 -19.92
N HIS A 110 15.53 2.93 -19.91
CA HIS A 110 16.09 4.19 -20.45
C HIS A 110 16.14 5.33 -19.41
N GLY A 111 16.00 4.98 -18.14
CA GLY A 111 15.77 5.89 -17.02
C GLY A 111 14.61 5.40 -16.17
N VAL A 112 14.60 5.77 -14.88
CA VAL A 112 13.52 5.37 -13.96
C VAL A 112 12.27 6.18 -14.29
N THR A 113 11.27 5.52 -14.87
CA THR A 113 10.01 6.17 -15.25
C THR A 113 9.25 6.70 -14.03
N LEU A 114 8.27 7.58 -14.24
CA LEU A 114 7.43 8.04 -13.13
C LEU A 114 6.69 6.86 -12.49
N GLU A 115 6.14 5.94 -13.29
CA GLU A 115 5.47 4.73 -12.80
C GLU A 115 6.41 3.89 -11.94
N ALA A 116 7.67 3.74 -12.37
CA ALA A 116 8.68 3.02 -11.60
C ALA A 116 8.92 3.68 -10.24
N GLN A 117 9.08 5.00 -10.19
CA GLN A 117 9.21 5.75 -8.92
C GLN A 117 8.00 5.56 -8.01
N TYR A 118 6.79 5.56 -8.59
CA TYR A 118 5.55 5.33 -7.86
C TYR A 118 5.50 3.94 -7.21
N VAL A 119 5.93 2.90 -7.91
CA VAL A 119 5.97 1.55 -7.36
C VAL A 119 7.13 1.40 -6.36
N PHE A 120 8.31 1.97 -6.63
CA PHE A 120 9.45 1.87 -5.72
C PHE A 120 9.17 2.48 -4.34
N LYS A 121 8.45 3.60 -4.26
CA LYS A 121 8.10 4.19 -2.95
C LYS A 121 7.20 3.28 -2.11
N ASP A 122 6.45 2.37 -2.73
CA ASP A 122 5.50 1.51 -2.02
C ASP A 122 6.21 0.42 -1.20
N ILE A 123 7.51 0.21 -1.39
CA ILE A 123 8.36 -0.57 -0.47
C ILE A 123 8.27 0.00 0.97
N VAL A 124 8.19 1.32 1.11
CA VAL A 124 7.99 1.98 2.40
C VAL A 124 6.61 1.67 2.97
N LEU A 125 5.58 1.58 2.12
CA LEU A 125 4.23 1.21 2.52
C LEU A 125 4.17 -0.26 2.96
N VAL A 126 4.88 -1.16 2.29
CA VAL A 126 5.04 -2.57 2.70
C VAL A 126 5.66 -2.64 4.10
N ALA A 127 6.81 -1.99 4.30
CA ALA A 127 7.49 -1.99 5.59
C ALA A 127 6.61 -1.40 6.70
N GLY A 128 5.95 -0.27 6.43
CA GLY A 128 5.02 0.34 7.37
C GLY A 128 3.81 -0.54 7.68
N GLY A 129 3.25 -1.19 6.67
CA GLY A 129 2.14 -2.13 6.79
C GLY A 129 2.48 -3.31 7.68
N LEU A 130 3.69 -3.87 7.55
CA LEU A 130 4.19 -4.93 8.42
C LEU A 130 4.29 -4.49 9.88
N VAL A 131 4.80 -3.28 10.15
CA VAL A 131 4.88 -2.73 11.52
C VAL A 131 3.50 -2.57 12.14
N VAL A 132 2.55 -2.02 11.38
CA VAL A 132 1.16 -1.87 11.83
C VAL A 132 0.51 -3.23 12.05
N ALA A 133 0.73 -4.19 11.16
CA ALA A 133 0.21 -5.54 11.26
C ALA A 133 0.75 -6.29 12.48
N ALA A 134 2.06 -6.25 12.73
CA ALA A 134 2.68 -6.85 13.89
C ALA A 134 2.06 -6.34 15.20
N LYS A 135 1.88 -5.01 15.33
CA LYS A 135 1.20 -4.41 16.48
C LYS A 135 -0.26 -4.86 16.59
N ALA A 136 -1.01 -4.89 15.48
CA ALA A 136 -2.44 -5.23 15.47
C ALA A 136 -2.71 -6.73 15.74
N LEU A 137 -1.76 -7.59 15.38
CA LEU A 137 -1.83 -9.04 15.58
C LEU A 137 -1.25 -9.51 16.93
N GLY A 138 -0.66 -8.59 17.71
CA GLY A 138 -0.08 -8.91 19.02
C GLY A 138 1.28 -9.61 18.92
N SER A 139 1.91 -9.61 17.75
CA SER A 139 3.28 -10.11 17.57
C SER A 139 4.24 -9.09 18.17
N SER A 140 4.78 -9.37 19.36
CA SER A 140 5.85 -8.54 19.93
C SER A 140 7.07 -8.62 18.99
N PRO A 141 7.59 -7.51 18.44
CA PRO A 141 8.70 -7.56 17.48
C PRO A 141 10.00 -8.12 18.07
N VAL A 142 10.06 -8.27 19.39
CA VAL A 142 11.24 -8.71 20.12
C VAL A 142 10.76 -9.46 21.37
N ASN A 143 10.80 -10.80 21.35
CA ASN A 143 10.80 -11.60 22.57
C ASN A 143 12.25 -11.81 23.02
N THR A 144 12.93 -10.75 23.44
CA THR A 144 14.18 -10.91 24.20
C THR A 144 13.81 -11.25 25.63
N ARG A 145 13.36 -12.48 25.86
CA ARG A 145 13.55 -13.12 27.16
C ARG A 145 15.03 -13.46 27.25
N ARG A 146 15.81 -12.60 27.89
CA ARG A 146 17.04 -12.94 28.59
C ARG A 146 17.02 -12.24 29.94
#